data_AF-A0A914V658-F1
#
_entry.id   AF-A0A914V658-F1
#
_cell.length_a   1.000
_cell.length_b   1.000
_cell.length_c   1.000
_cell.angle_alpha   90.00
_cell.angle_beta   90.00
_cell.angle_gamma   90.00
#
_symmetry.space_group_name_H-M   'P 1'
#
loop_
_entity.id
_entity.type
_entity.pdbx_description
1 polymer ?
#
loop_
_entity_poly.entity_id
_entity_poly.type
_entity_poly.pdbx_seq_one_letter_code
_entity_poly.pdbx_strand_id
1 'polypeptide(L)'
;MAKRILMCPPKYFKVEYAINPWMDTHNKVDVPRAQSQWNELKKTLERAGAKVEVMDPTVSEREASKFACNSVAVGKNVVMPAGNDETAKALTDRGYNVHFVDMSEFIKSGGASKCCTLAI
;
A
#
# COMPACT_ATOMS: atom_id res chain seq x y z
N MET A 1 5.97 0.17 22.92
CA MET A 1 4.65 -0.13 22.34
C MET A 1 4.84 -0.82 21.00
N ALA A 2 3.99 -1.80 20.65
CA ALA A 2 4.08 -2.49 19.36
C ALA A 2 3.78 -1.54 18.19
N LYS A 3 4.58 -1.62 17.12
CA LYS A 3 4.38 -0.82 15.89
C LYS A 3 3.12 -1.31 15.17
N ARG A 4 2.20 -0.41 14.81
CA ARG A 4 1.00 -0.76 14.03
C ARG A 4 1.29 -0.65 12.54
N ILE A 5 0.91 -1.66 11.78
CA ILE A 5 1.08 -1.69 10.32
C ILE A 5 -0.27 -2.05 9.71
N LEU A 6 -0.76 -1.22 8.79
CA LEU A 6 -1.93 -1.53 7.99
C LEU A 6 -1.47 -2.11 6.65
N MET A 7 -1.95 -3.30 6.30
CA MET A 7 -1.64 -3.98 5.04
C MET A 7 -2.88 -4.08 4.16
N CYS A 8 -2.70 -4.06 2.84
CA CYS A 8 -3.75 -4.30 1.86
C CYS A 8 -3.50 -5.62 1.15
N PRO A 9 -4.47 -6.55 1.05
CA PRO A 9 -4.30 -7.78 0.29
C PRO A 9 -4.06 -7.50 -1.21
N PRO A 10 -3.29 -8.35 -1.91
CA PRO A 10 -2.94 -8.16 -3.33
C PRO A 10 -4.07 -8.55 -4.30
N LYS A 11 -5.34 -8.28 -3.95
CA LYS A 11 -6.52 -8.74 -4.71
C LYS A 11 -6.51 -8.30 -6.17
N TYR A 12 -6.09 -7.06 -6.42
CA TYR A 12 -6.01 -6.45 -7.75
C TYR A 12 -4.55 -6.32 -8.23
N PHE A 13 -3.62 -7.09 -7.66
CA PHE A 13 -2.20 -6.96 -7.97
C PHE A 13 -1.88 -7.61 -9.33
N LYS A 14 -1.34 -6.80 -10.25
CA LYS A 14 -1.04 -7.18 -11.64
C LYS A 14 0.08 -6.31 -12.21
N VAL A 15 0.67 -6.78 -13.30
CA VAL A 15 1.65 -6.04 -14.11
C VAL A 15 0.95 -5.64 -15.40
N GLU A 16 0.67 -4.34 -15.57
CA GLU A 16 -0.02 -3.79 -16.76
C GLU A 16 0.86 -2.87 -17.60
N TYR A 17 1.97 -2.43 -17.04
CA TYR A 17 2.97 -1.60 -17.68
C TYR A 17 4.34 -1.92 -17.06
N ALA A 18 5.42 -1.48 -17.71
CA ALA A 18 6.78 -1.69 -17.24
C ALA A 18 7.49 -0.36 -16.98
N ILE A 19 7.99 -0.18 -15.76
CA ILE A 19 8.77 0.99 -15.32
C ILE A 19 10.15 0.59 -14.79
N ASN A 20 10.41 -0.71 -14.66
CA ASN A 20 11.69 -1.26 -14.23
C ASN A 20 11.94 -2.61 -14.91
N PRO A 21 13.18 -3.11 -14.92
CA PRO A 21 13.56 -4.33 -15.66
C PRO A 21 12.87 -5.62 -15.20
N TRP A 22 12.24 -5.63 -14.03
CA TRP A 22 11.56 -6.81 -13.49
C TRP A 22 10.10 -6.93 -13.94
N MET A 23 9.51 -5.83 -14.40
CA MET A 23 8.13 -5.80 -14.86
C MET A 23 8.07 -6.26 -16.31
N ASP A 24 7.49 -7.43 -16.54
CA ASP A 24 7.20 -7.96 -17.86
C ASP A 24 5.68 -8.13 -18.01
N THR A 25 5.07 -7.35 -18.90
CA THR A 25 3.64 -7.39 -19.17
C THR A 25 3.18 -8.70 -19.82
N HIS A 26 4.10 -9.51 -20.34
CA HIS A 26 3.82 -10.86 -20.85
C HIS A 26 3.87 -11.92 -19.75
N ASN A 27 4.57 -11.65 -18.65
CA ASN A 27 4.67 -12.55 -17.50
C ASN A 27 3.70 -12.10 -16.40
N LYS A 28 2.48 -12.67 -16.44
CA LYS A 28 1.42 -12.30 -15.50
C LYS A 28 1.78 -12.68 -14.06
N VAL A 29 1.31 -11.86 -13.13
CA VAL A 29 1.36 -12.16 -11.69
C VAL A 29 0.58 -13.45 -11.41
N ASP A 30 1.23 -14.40 -10.76
CA ASP A 30 0.58 -15.54 -10.11
C ASP A 30 -0.10 -15.05 -8.83
N VAL A 31 -1.40 -14.75 -8.92
CA VAL A 31 -2.18 -14.17 -7.81
C VAL A 31 -2.24 -15.09 -6.58
N PRO A 32 -2.50 -16.40 -6.69
CA PRO A 32 -2.40 -17.32 -5.55
C PRO A 32 -1.04 -17.29 -4.85
N ARG A 33 0.05 -17.26 -5.64
CA ARG A 33 1.41 -17.17 -5.08
C ARG A 33 1.65 -15.81 -4.42
N ALA A 34 1.23 -14.71 -5.04
CA ALA A 34 1.33 -13.37 -4.47
C ALA A 34 0.58 -13.26 -3.13
N GLN A 35 -0.62 -13.85 -3.04
CA GLN A 35 -1.37 -13.92 -1.79
C GLN A 35 -0.63 -14.73 -0.72
N SER A 36 0.01 -15.83 -1.09
CA SER A 36 0.79 -16.66 -0.17
C SER A 36 2.03 -15.93 0.35
N GLN A 37 2.73 -15.21 -0.53
CA GLN A 37 3.87 -14.34 -0.18
C GLN A 37 3.43 -13.20 0.76
N TRP A 38 2.29 -12.57 0.47
CA TRP A 38 1.72 -11.52 1.33
C TRP A 38 1.37 -12.05 2.72
N ASN A 39 0.79 -13.26 2.81
CA ASN A 39 0.48 -13.90 4.08
C ASN A 39 1.75 -14.17 4.90
N GLU A 40 2.84 -14.61 4.25
CA GLU A 40 4.11 -14.83 4.94
C GLU A 40 4.76 -13.53 5.42
N LEU A 41 4.67 -12.45 4.63
CA LEU A 41 5.10 -11.12 5.05
C LEU A 41 4.34 -10.66 6.29
N LYS A 42 3.00 -10.78 6.28
CA LYS A 42 2.15 -10.45 7.43
C LYS A 42 2.58 -11.21 8.68
N LYS A 43 2.71 -12.54 8.58
CA LYS A 43 3.14 -13.38 9.71
C LYS A 43 4.52 -12.99 10.21
N THR A 44 5.45 -12.68 9.31
CA THR A 44 6.81 -12.27 9.67
C THR A 44 6.81 -10.94 10.43
N LEU A 45 6.02 -9.96 9.99
CA LEU A 45 5.86 -8.70 10.70
C LEU A 45 5.26 -8.89 12.09
N GLU A 46 4.25 -9.75 12.22
CA GLU A 46 3.64 -10.10 13.51
C GLU A 46 4.65 -10.78 14.45
N ARG A 47 5.44 -11.74 13.95
CA ARG A 47 6.52 -12.38 14.71
C ARG A 47 7.62 -11.40 15.14
N ALA A 48 7.87 -10.36 14.35
CA ALA A 48 8.80 -9.29 14.70
C ALA A 48 8.24 -8.28 15.72
N GLY A 49 7.01 -8.49 16.21
CA GLY A 49 6.38 -7.67 17.25
C GLY A 49 5.51 -6.52 16.73
N ALA A 50 5.19 -6.48 15.44
CA ALA A 50 4.23 -5.53 14.90
C ALA A 50 2.79 -6.02 15.14
N LYS A 51 1.87 -5.07 15.39
CA LYS A 51 0.44 -5.32 15.28
C LYS A 51 0.01 -5.05 13.84
N VAL A 52 -0.29 -6.10 13.09
CA VAL A 52 -0.75 -5.97 11.70
C VAL A 52 -2.28 -5.91 11.66
N GLU A 53 -2.80 -4.90 10.99
CA GLU A 53 -4.20 -4.76 10.62
C GLU A 53 -4.33 -4.89 9.11
N VAL A 54 -5.47 -5.36 8.63
CA VAL A 54 -5.73 -5.57 7.19
C VAL A 54 -6.84 -4.62 6.76
N MET A 55 -6.63 -3.93 5.64
CA MET A 55 -7.64 -3.05 5.06
C MET A 55 -8.82 -3.86 4.52
N ASP A 56 -10.02 -3.57 5.02
CA ASP A 56 -11.28 -4.19 4.58
C ASP A 56 -12.42 -3.16 4.53
N PRO A 57 -12.95 -2.78 3.35
CA PRO A 57 -12.71 -3.41 2.04
C PRO A 57 -11.29 -3.12 1.51
N THR A 58 -10.79 -4.02 0.67
CA THR A 58 -9.55 -3.82 -0.10
C THR A 58 -9.64 -2.52 -0.91
N VAL A 59 -8.51 -1.81 -1.04
CA VAL A 59 -8.37 -0.62 -1.91
C VAL A 59 -8.88 -0.96 -3.31
N SER A 60 -9.65 -0.03 -3.91
CA SER A 60 -10.17 -0.19 -5.26
C SER A 60 -9.04 -0.23 -6.28
N GLU A 61 -9.25 -0.91 -7.40
CA GLU A 61 -8.24 -1.03 -8.45
C GLU A 61 -7.74 0.34 -8.96
N ARG A 62 -8.66 1.31 -9.07
CA ARG A 62 -8.37 2.70 -9.47
C ARG A 62 -7.42 3.41 -8.50
N GLU A 63 -7.55 3.18 -7.21
CA GLU A 63 -6.69 3.82 -6.20
C GLU A 63 -5.42 3.01 -5.91
N ALA A 64 -5.45 1.71 -6.18
CA ALA A 64 -4.26 0.88 -6.19
C ALA A 64 -3.27 1.37 -7.27
N SER A 65 -3.74 1.73 -8.47
CA SER A 65 -2.90 2.28 -9.55
C SER A 65 -2.38 3.70 -9.26
N LYS A 66 -3.03 4.44 -8.36
CA LYS A 66 -2.55 5.71 -7.79
C LYS A 66 -1.75 5.55 -6.50
N PHE A 67 -1.31 4.32 -6.21
CA PHE A 67 -0.41 4.02 -5.12
C PHE A 67 -0.95 4.36 -3.72
N ALA A 68 -2.27 4.22 -3.47
CA ALA A 68 -2.86 4.44 -2.14
C ALA A 68 -2.15 3.64 -1.03
N CYS A 69 -1.72 2.41 -1.33
CA CYS A 69 -1.00 1.54 -0.39
C CYS A 69 0.45 1.99 -0.12
N ASN A 70 1.00 2.92 -0.90
CA ASN A 70 2.29 3.55 -0.65
C ASN A 70 2.15 4.85 0.17
N SER A 71 1.20 4.87 1.09
CA SER A 71 1.03 5.93 2.09
C SER A 71 1.91 5.71 3.31
N VAL A 72 2.20 6.77 4.06
CA VAL A 72 2.97 6.74 5.30
C VAL A 72 2.05 7.06 6.48
N ALA A 73 2.08 6.25 7.53
CA ALA A 73 1.31 6.50 8.74
C ALA A 73 2.22 6.92 9.90
N VAL A 74 1.86 8.02 10.57
CA VAL A 74 2.51 8.53 11.79
C VAL A 74 1.42 8.76 12.85
N GLY A 75 1.32 7.84 13.81
CA GLY A 75 0.22 7.84 14.79
C GLY A 75 -1.13 7.70 14.10
N LYS A 76 -2.02 8.70 14.26
CA LYS A 76 -3.32 8.77 13.57
C LYS A 76 -3.27 9.49 12.22
N ASN A 77 -2.13 10.06 11.83
CA ASN A 77 -2.00 10.80 10.57
C ASN A 77 -1.53 9.86 9.46
N VAL A 78 -2.14 9.95 8.29
CA VAL A 78 -1.77 9.20 7.07
C VAL A 78 -1.42 10.21 5.98
N VAL A 79 -0.17 10.19 5.53
CA VAL A 79 0.30 10.97 4.37
C VAL A 79 0.12 10.13 3.12
N MET A 80 -0.76 10.58 2.22
CA MET A 80 -1.27 9.80 1.10
C MET A 80 -1.06 10.54 -0.22
N PRO A 81 -0.73 9.85 -1.33
CA PRO A 81 -0.75 10.46 -2.65
C PRO A 81 -2.13 11.04 -2.99
N ALA A 82 -2.18 12.24 -3.56
CA ALA A 82 -3.43 12.89 -3.94
C ALA A 82 -4.29 12.03 -4.91
N GLY A 83 -5.62 12.15 -4.80
CA GLY A 83 -6.59 11.48 -5.68
C GLY A 83 -6.99 10.06 -5.28
N ASN A 84 -6.79 9.70 -4.01
CA ASN A 84 -7.17 8.44 -3.37
C ASN A 84 -8.31 8.64 -2.34
N ASP A 85 -9.36 9.34 -2.77
CA ASP A 85 -10.46 9.82 -1.95
C ASP A 85 -11.29 8.70 -1.27
N GLU A 86 -11.48 7.55 -1.92
CA GLU A 86 -12.23 6.41 -1.34
C GLU A 86 -11.45 5.80 -0.17
N THR A 87 -10.16 5.57 -0.37
CA THR A 87 -9.25 5.08 0.68
C THR A 87 -9.15 6.11 1.80
N ALA A 88 -9.04 7.39 1.47
CA ALA A 88 -8.99 8.46 2.46
C ALA A 88 -10.26 8.52 3.31
N LYS A 89 -11.44 8.41 2.67
CA LYS A 89 -12.72 8.31 3.37
C LYS A 89 -12.76 7.09 4.28
N ALA A 90 -12.39 5.91 3.78
CA ALA A 90 -12.42 4.69 4.57
C ALA A 90 -11.48 4.77 5.80
N LEU A 91 -10.32 5.42 5.67
CA LEU A 91 -9.41 5.68 6.80
C LEU A 91 -10.00 6.71 7.78
N THR A 92 -10.63 7.77 7.27
CA THR A 92 -11.27 8.80 8.09
C THR A 92 -12.43 8.23 8.90
N ASP A 93 -13.25 7.37 8.30
CA ASP A 93 -14.35 6.66 8.98
C ASP A 93 -13.83 5.73 10.12
N ARG A 94 -12.54 5.35 10.08
CA ARG A 94 -11.85 4.58 11.13
C ARG A 94 -11.08 5.47 12.14
N GLY A 95 -11.23 6.80 12.05
CA GLY A 95 -10.65 7.77 12.98
C GLY A 95 -9.19 8.15 12.70
N TYR A 96 -8.72 7.97 11.46
CA TYR A 96 -7.43 8.52 10.99
C TYR A 96 -7.62 9.90 10.36
N ASN A 97 -6.55 10.70 10.38
CA ASN A 97 -6.49 11.98 9.68
C ASN A 97 -5.66 11.81 8.41
N VAL A 98 -6.24 12.06 7.24
CA VAL A 98 -5.53 11.89 5.96
C VAL A 98 -5.04 13.23 5.45
N HIS A 99 -3.76 13.27 5.06
CA HIS A 99 -3.07 14.42 4.50
C HIS A 99 -2.64 14.07 3.08
N PHE A 100 -3.18 14.76 2.09
CA PHE A 100 -2.77 14.55 0.70
C PHE A 100 -1.46 15.27 0.39
N VAL A 101 -0.59 14.60 -0.37
CA VAL A 101 0.66 15.16 -0.91
C VAL A 101 0.72 14.86 -2.40
N ASP A 102 1.15 15.84 -3.18
CA ASP A 102 1.44 15.63 -4.60
C ASP A 102 2.70 14.78 -4.75
N MET A 103 2.50 13.56 -5.28
CA MET A 103 3.55 12.58 -5.55
C MET A 103 3.68 12.29 -7.06
N SER A 104 3.14 13.15 -7.92
CA SER A 104 3.02 12.93 -9.37
C SER A 104 4.34 12.55 -10.05
N GLU A 105 5.47 13.14 -9.65
CA GLU A 105 6.78 12.79 -10.21
C GLU A 105 7.29 11.42 -9.75
N PHE A 106 7.07 11.05 -8.48
CA PHE A 106 7.49 9.74 -7.95
C PHE A 106 6.65 8.60 -8.57
N ILE A 107 5.37 8.87 -8.83
CA ILE A 107 4.45 7.93 -9.47
C ILE A 107 4.95 7.51 -10.85
N LYS A 108 5.62 8.40 -11.60
CA LYS A 108 6.22 8.07 -12.91
C LYS A 108 7.26 6.94 -12.82
N SER A 109 7.90 6.79 -11.66
CA SER A 109 8.88 5.73 -11.38
C SER A 109 8.31 4.57 -10.54
N GLY A 110 6.99 4.51 -10.36
CA GLY A 110 6.32 3.51 -9.52
C GLY A 110 6.46 3.70 -8.01
N GLY A 111 6.84 4.91 -7.59
CA GLY A 111 7.03 5.28 -6.20
C GLY A 111 5.91 6.19 -5.67
N ALA A 112 5.90 6.36 -4.35
CA ALA A 112 5.04 7.28 -3.61
C ALA A 112 5.61 7.45 -2.19
N SER A 113 4.90 8.13 -1.28
CA SER A 113 5.41 8.57 0.03
C SER A 113 6.15 7.46 0.81
N LYS A 114 5.65 6.22 0.75
CA LYS A 114 6.25 5.08 1.46
C LYS A 114 7.68 4.74 1.02
N CYS A 115 7.99 4.77 -0.27
CA CYS A 115 9.32 4.37 -0.76
C CYS A 115 10.42 5.37 -0.39
N CYS A 116 10.05 6.60 -0.02
CA CYS A 116 10.97 7.66 0.41
C CYS A 116 11.23 7.67 1.92
N THR A 117 10.63 6.74 2.68
CA THR A 117 10.66 6.78 4.14
C THR A 117 11.01 5.42 4.73
N LEU A 118 11.87 5.43 5.75
CA LEU A 118 12.13 4.28 6.60
C LEU A 118 11.61 4.62 7.99
N ALA A 119 10.76 3.76 8.54
CA ALA A 119 10.26 3.94 9.88
C ALA A 119 11.28 3.35 10.87
N ILE A 120 12.01 4.21 11.57
CA ILE A 120 12.90 3.84 12.68
C ILE A 120 12.14 3.54 13.99
#